data_AF-A0A7V2UHZ2-F1
#
_entry.id   AF-A0A7V2UHZ2-F1
#
_cell.length_a   1.000
_cell.length_b   1.000
_cell.length_c   1.000
_cell.angle_alpha   90.00
_cell.angle_beta   90.00
_cell.angle_gamma   90.00
#
_symmetry.space_group_name_H-M   'P 1'
#
loop_
_entity.id
_entity.type
_entity.pdbx_description
1 polymer ?
#
loop_
_entity_poly.entity_id
_entity_poly.type
_entity_poly.pdbx_seq_one_letter_code
_entity_poly.pdbx_strand_id
1 'polypeptide(L)' 'MTPQEIAPGLVVQRFTPPLKLSDFKLIAFDMDSTLINIECVDEIADAVGRKAEVAAITEA' A
#
# COMPACT_ATOMS: atom_id res chain seq x y z
N MET A 1 9.78 -19.68 8.40
CA MET A 1 10.25 -18.51 9.17
C MET A 1 9.05 -17.64 9.50
N THR A 2 8.88 -17.29 10.77
CA THR A 2 7.84 -16.40 11.28
C THR A 2 8.14 -14.94 10.91
N PRO A 3 7.12 -14.08 10.76
CA PRO A 3 7.33 -12.63 10.65
C PRO A 3 8.09 -12.08 11.87
N GLN A 4 8.99 -11.12 11.65
CA GLN A 4 9.77 -10.46 12.71
C GLN A 4 9.60 -8.95 12.60
N GLU A 5 9.13 -8.30 13.67
CA GLU A 5 9.14 -6.84 13.79
C GLU A 5 10.54 -6.38 14.21
N ILE A 6 11.15 -5.48 13.42
CA ILE A 6 12.53 -4.99 13.63
C ILE A 6 12.58 -3.52 14.06
N ALA A 7 11.48 -2.79 13.85
CA ALA A 7 11.23 -1.44 14.32
C ALA A 7 9.70 -1.23 14.34
N PRO A 8 9.17 -0.22 15.05
CA PRO A 8 7.73 0.02 15.12
C PRO A 8 7.09 0.12 13.73
N GLY A 9 6.18 -0.80 13.42
CA GLY A 9 5.49 -0.85 12.12
C GLY A 9 6.32 -1.39 10.95
N LEU A 10 7.56 -1.87 11.20
CA LEU A 10 8.42 -2.47 10.19
C LEU A 10 8.61 -3.96 10.45
N VAL A 11 7.94 -4.77 9.64
CA VAL A 11 7.96 -6.25 9.73
C VAL A 11 8.74 -6.83 8.55
N VAL A 12 9.66 -7.74 8.84
CA VAL A 12 10.40 -8.52 7.85
C VAL A 12 9.89 -9.95 7.83
N GLN A 13 9.73 -10.51 6.63
CA GLN A 13 9.40 -11.91 6.43
C GLN A 13 10.33 -12.51 5.37
N ARG A 14 10.79 -13.75 5.62
CA ARG A 14 11.53 -14.57 4.64
C ARG A 14 12.93 -14.04 4.23
N PHE A 15 13.52 -13.10 4.97
CA PHE A 15 14.95 -12.75 4.84
C PHE A 15 15.54 -12.23 6.17
N THR A 16 16.88 -12.18 6.26
CA THR A 16 17.62 -11.71 7.45
C THR A 16 18.45 -10.47 7.08
N PRO A 17 18.16 -9.28 7.65
CA PRO A 17 19.00 -8.09 7.50
C PRO A 17 20.40 -8.26 8.15
N PRO A 18 21.43 -7.48 7.74
CA PRO A 18 21.39 -6.48 6.68
C PRO A 18 21.68 -7.11 5.30
N LEU A 19 20.82 -6.80 4.32
CA LEU A 19 21.12 -7.03 2.90
C LEU A 19 21.62 -5.73 2.29
N LYS A 20 22.52 -5.79 1.31
CA LYS A 20 22.92 -4.57 0.59
C LYS A 20 21.72 -4.10 -0.23
N LEU A 21 21.57 -2.79 -0.38
CA LEU A 21 20.49 -2.23 -1.21
C LEU A 21 20.52 -2.80 -2.65
N SER A 22 21.73 -3.07 -3.16
CA SER A 22 21.96 -3.69 -4.47
C SER A 22 21.43 -5.12 -4.60
N ASP A 23 21.14 -5.81 -3.50
CA ASP A 23 20.65 -7.18 -3.49
C ASP A 23 19.14 -7.23 -3.77
N PHE A 24 18.43 -6.14 -3.51
CA PHE A 24 17.03 -5.97 -3.90
C PHE A 24 16.94 -5.64 -5.39
N LYS A 25 16.19 -6.44 -6.14
CA LYS A 25 16.04 -6.31 -7.61
C LYS A 25 14.67 -5.82 -8.05
N LEU A 26 13.69 -5.91 -7.16
CA LEU A 26 12.30 -5.54 -7.43
C LEU A 26 11.74 -4.91 -6.17
N ILE A 27 10.95 -3.86 -6.37
CA ILE A 27 10.08 -3.30 -5.35
C ILE A 27 8.70 -3.11 -5.99
N ALA A 28 7.66 -3.40 -5.23
CA ALA A 28 6.28 -3.17 -5.61
C ALA A 28 5.67 -2.26 -4.56
N PHE A 29 4.95 -1.26 -5.01
CA PHE A 29 4.19 -0.36 -4.17
C PHE A 29 2.74 -0.43 -4.61
N ASP A 30 1.84 -0.31 -3.65
CA ASP A 30 0.46 0.02 -3.97
C ASP A 30 0.38 1.44 -4.57
N MET A 31 -0.67 1.72 -5.33
CA MET A 31 -0.82 3.00 -6.03
C MET A 31 -1.50 4.03 -5.15
N ASP A 32 -2.78 3.80 -4.87
CA ASP A 32 -3.64 4.72 -4.11
C ASP A 32 -3.17 4.78 -2.65
N SER A 33 -3.19 5.98 -2.08
CA SER A 33 -2.69 6.34 -0.75
C SER A 33 -1.28 5.86 -0.36
N THR A 34 -0.50 5.35 -1.33
CA THR A 34 0.88 4.87 -1.14
C THR A 34 1.86 5.60 -2.07
N LEU A 35 1.72 5.46 -3.39
CA LEU A 35 2.54 6.21 -4.36
C LEU A 35 1.92 7.55 -4.74
N ILE A 36 0.59 7.62 -4.77
CA ILE A 36 -0.18 8.83 -5.04
C ILE A 36 -1.18 9.07 -3.92
N ASN A 37 -1.45 10.34 -3.61
CA ASN A 37 -2.42 10.71 -2.58
C ASN A 37 -3.89 10.56 -3.03
N ILE A 38 -4.11 10.34 -4.33
CA ILE A 38 -5.44 10.28 -4.92
C ILE A 38 -5.96 8.85 -4.77
N GLU A 39 -7.25 8.74 -4.45
CA GLU A 39 -8.02 7.50 -4.54
C GLU A 39 -8.65 7.45 -5.93
N CYS A 40 -8.02 6.73 -6.87
CA CYS A 40 -8.38 6.80 -8.29
C CYS A 40 -9.86 6.47 -8.55
N VAL A 41 -10.44 5.54 -7.81
CA VAL A 41 -11.84 5.13 -7.97
C VAL A 41 -12.80 6.21 -7.49
N ASP A 42 -12.46 6.97 -6.45
CA ASP A 42 -13.31 8.05 -5.93
C ASP A 42 -13.47 9.17 -6.94
N GLU A 43 -12.42 9.49 -7.70
CA GLU A 43 -12.46 10.51 -8.75
C GLU A 43 -13.35 10.08 -9.92
N ILE A 44 -13.30 8.80 -10.30
CA ILE A 44 -14.19 8.23 -11.31
C ILE A 44 -15.64 8.24 -10.80
N ALA A 45 -15.84 7.90 -9.53
CA ALA A 45 -17.15 7.89 -8.89
C ALA A 45 -17.76 9.30 -8.85
N ASP A 46 -16.97 10.33 -8.57
CA ASP A 46 -17.41 11.73 -8.60
C ASP A 46 -17.88 12.13 -10.00
N ALA A 47 -17.10 11.78 -11.03
CA ALA A 47 -17.45 12.08 -12.42
C ALA A 47 -18.78 11.43 -12.89
N VAL A 48 -19.18 10.30 -12.29
CA VAL A 48 -20.46 9.62 -12.59
C VAL A 48 -21.54 9.84 -11.54
N GLY A 49 -21.31 10.73 -10.56
CA GLY A 49 -22.27 11.07 -9.50
C GLY A 49 -22.53 9.94 -8.49
N ARG A 50 -21.54 9.06 -8.27
CA ARG A 50 -21.59 7.89 -7.38
C ARG A 50 -20.62 7.93 -6.20
N LYS A 51 -20.02 9.10 -5.93
CA LYS A 51 -19.00 9.25 -4.88
C LYS A 51 -19.46 8.77 -3.51
N ALA A 52 -20.71 9.06 -3.14
CA ALA A 52 -21.24 8.70 -1.82
C ALA A 52 -21.40 7.17 -1.65
N GLU A 53 -21.82 6.45 -2.70
CA GLU A 53 -21.93 4.99 -2.60
C GLU A 53 -20.56 4.30 -2.60
N VAL A 54 -19.60 4.82 -3.38
CA VAL A 54 -18.24 4.28 -3.41
C VAL A 54 -17.52 4.54 -2.09
N ALA A 55 -17.56 5.76 -1.55
CA ALA A 55 -16.94 6.09 -0.27
C ALA A 55 -17.50 5.24 0.89
N ALA A 56 -18.79 4.92 0.86
CA ALA A 56 -19.41 4.04 1.87
C ALA A 56 -18.90 2.59 1.82
N ILE A 57 -18.33 2.13 0.69
CA ILE A 57 -17.71 0.82 0.55
C ILE A 57 -16.23 0.88 0.99
N THR A 58 -15.51 1.95 0.64
CA THR A 58 -14.08 2.11 0.95
C THR A 58 -13.80 2.19 2.46
N GLU A 59 -14.72 2.77 3.25
CA GLU A 59 -14.58 2.95 4.71
C GLU A 59 -15.14 1.79 5.56
N ALA A 60 -15.54 0.67 4.94
CA ALA A 60 -16.10 -0.52 5.61
C ALA A 60 -15.04 -1.60 5.89
#